data_AF-A0A4T0BDW1-F1
#
_entry.id   AF-A0A4T0BDW1-F1
#
_cell.length_a   1.000
_cell.length_b   1.000
_cell.length_c   1.000
_cell.angle_alpha   90.00
_cell.angle_beta   90.00
_cell.angle_gamma   90.00
#
_symmetry.space_group_name_H-M   'P 1'
#
loop_
_entity.id
_entity.type
_entity.pdbx_description
1 polymer ?
#
loop_
_entity_poly.entity_id
_entity_poly.type
_entity_poly.pdbx_seq_one_letter_code
_entity_poly.pdbx_strand_id
1 'polypeptide(L)'
;MQKAEALPVSVDMIEEAAAYLGASESLSFRKESEHIDSKAFSLIRERYFSTWTTSLMGADLDRLEKLSRDTDLRSLVKTIVIQDDCEKNDPWNCVYPFQSDVIWPGDEDGNILSEQIGVQNLRAMLLDRRLCPEIIKIRDYRISLTNLYYCPEDHNRKVYRTAGYGQDATAVALFARDIIQGLGHSVIDVKMLRQSTENLRELSYFKNPDAPTGMSLGSSLVIEVTICFSTEFRGCHTGHFPMLRSAEILAAPYWDEKMLYHAPLLENLTISPRASWDDLLSSRPVPLRLKQLSIGRSGIVQGKGQSRLLDVAVYNRRPLVVESEDVTSSQSSP
;
A
#
# COMPACT_ATOMS: atom_id res chain seq x y z
N MET A 1 52.49 -13.13 -4.72
CA MET A 1 51.26 -12.32 -4.81
C MET A 1 50.78 -12.02 -3.41
N GLN A 2 51.03 -10.80 -2.91
CA GLN A 2 50.42 -10.36 -1.65
C GLN A 2 48.93 -10.14 -1.91
N LYS A 3 48.09 -10.85 -1.15
CA LYS A 3 46.64 -10.65 -1.15
C LYS A 3 46.41 -9.30 -0.44
N ALA A 4 46.08 -8.26 -1.20
CA ALA A 4 45.76 -6.96 -0.62
C ALA A 4 44.57 -7.16 0.34
N GLU A 5 44.82 -6.96 1.63
CA GLU A 5 43.80 -7.05 2.67
C GLU A 5 42.86 -5.86 2.48
N ALA A 6 41.57 -6.14 2.31
CA ALA A 6 40.58 -5.10 2.09
C ALA A 6 40.46 -4.26 3.37
N LEU A 7 40.74 -2.96 3.26
CA LEU A 7 40.68 -2.06 4.41
C LEU A 7 39.24 -1.92 4.91
N PRO A 8 39.03 -1.89 6.24
CA PRO A 8 37.72 -1.67 6.81
C PRO A 8 37.21 -0.27 6.45
N VAL A 9 35.89 -0.15 6.34
CA VAL A 9 35.22 1.13 6.08
C VAL A 9 35.43 2.09 7.25
N SER A 10 35.54 3.39 6.96
CA SER A 10 35.72 4.40 8.00
C SER A 10 34.45 4.57 8.84
N VAL A 11 34.64 4.87 10.13
CA VAL A 11 33.53 5.14 11.06
C VAL A 11 32.68 6.32 10.59
N ASP A 12 33.31 7.35 10.00
CA ASP A 12 32.60 8.53 9.49
C ASP A 12 31.58 8.17 8.40
N MET A 13 31.92 7.25 7.48
CA MET A 13 31.00 6.80 6.44
C MET A 13 29.81 6.01 7.02
N ILE A 14 30.06 5.24 8.08
CA ILE A 14 29.01 4.50 8.78
C ILE A 14 28.07 5.47 9.48
N GLU A 15 28.60 6.46 10.20
CA GLU A 15 27.80 7.44 10.92
C GLU A 15 27.01 8.37 9.99
N GLU A 16 27.60 8.78 8.86
CA GLU A 16 26.91 9.59 7.86
C GLU A 16 25.69 8.85 7.30
N ALA A 17 25.83 7.57 6.93
CA ALA A 17 24.70 6.76 6.49
C ALA A 17 23.69 6.52 7.62
N ALA A 18 24.16 6.18 8.83
CA ALA A 18 23.29 5.91 9.97
C ALA A 18 22.41 7.13 10.34
N ALA A 19 22.89 8.36 10.10
CA ALA A 19 22.18 9.60 10.41
C ALA A 19 20.88 9.81 9.62
N TYR A 20 20.65 9.02 8.55
CA TYR A 20 19.39 9.03 7.81
C TYR A 20 18.34 8.08 8.40
N LEU A 21 18.77 7.03 9.10
CA LEU A 21 17.90 5.94 9.56
C LEU A 21 17.17 6.29 10.87
N GLY A 22 16.12 5.54 11.20
CA GLY A 22 15.43 5.68 12.48
C GLY A 22 16.34 5.24 13.65
N ALA A 23 16.01 5.62 14.89
CA ALA A 23 16.86 5.30 16.04
C ALA A 23 17.20 3.79 16.14
N SER A 24 16.19 2.92 16.01
CA SER A 24 16.38 1.47 16.04
C SER A 24 17.20 0.94 14.85
N GLU A 25 16.85 1.37 13.63
CA GLU A 25 17.53 0.95 12.40
C GLU A 25 18.99 1.41 12.36
N SER A 26 19.26 2.65 12.79
CA SER A 26 20.59 3.22 12.86
C SER A 26 21.51 2.43 13.79
N LEU A 27 20.97 1.90 14.90
CA LEU A 27 21.72 1.09 15.85
C LEU A 27 22.07 -0.29 15.27
N SER A 28 21.13 -0.92 14.57
CA SER A 28 21.38 -2.19 13.87
C SER A 28 22.38 -1.99 12.71
N PHE A 29 22.21 -0.92 11.93
CA PHE A 29 23.09 -0.59 10.81
C PHE A 29 24.54 -0.42 11.25
N ARG A 30 24.78 0.33 12.33
CA ARG A 30 26.14 0.51 12.89
C ARG A 30 26.77 -0.81 13.26
N LYS A 31 26.07 -1.63 14.05
CA LYS A 31 26.55 -2.93 14.51
C LYS A 31 26.90 -3.85 13.34
N GLU A 32 26.06 -3.89 12.32
CA GLU A 32 26.31 -4.74 11.14
C GLU A 32 27.43 -4.19 10.23
N SER A 33 27.71 -2.88 10.32
CA SER A 33 28.77 -2.22 9.55
C SER A 33 30.13 -2.20 10.26
N GLU A 34 30.23 -2.70 11.49
CA GLU A 34 31.49 -2.73 12.24
C GLU A 34 32.49 -3.70 11.60
N HIS A 35 33.72 -3.22 11.37
CA HIS A 35 34.87 -4.02 10.92
C HIS A 35 34.72 -4.74 9.57
N ILE A 36 33.78 -4.32 8.73
CA ILE A 36 33.59 -4.90 7.40
C ILE A 36 34.37 -4.16 6.32
N ASP A 37 34.65 -4.85 5.21
CA ASP A 37 35.24 -4.26 4.01
C ASP A 37 34.24 -3.43 3.19
N SER A 38 34.77 -2.68 2.21
CA SER A 38 33.97 -1.81 1.33
C SER A 38 32.89 -2.54 0.53
N LYS A 39 33.12 -3.80 0.13
CA LYS A 39 32.16 -4.57 -0.68
C LYS A 39 31.00 -5.04 0.19
N ALA A 40 31.29 -5.56 1.38
CA ALA A 40 30.28 -5.91 2.37
C ALA A 40 29.45 -4.69 2.80
N PHE A 41 30.10 -3.54 2.99
CA PHE A 41 29.41 -2.30 3.34
C PHE A 41 28.44 -1.82 2.25
N SER A 42 28.81 -1.95 0.97
CA SER A 42 27.91 -1.63 -0.13
C SER A 42 26.63 -2.48 -0.09
N LEU A 43 26.75 -3.79 0.17
CA LEU A 43 25.59 -4.68 0.28
C LEU A 43 24.72 -4.36 1.49
N ILE A 44 25.33 -3.98 2.62
CA ILE A 44 24.60 -3.56 3.82
C ILE A 44 23.84 -2.27 3.54
N ARG A 45 24.48 -1.27 2.91
CA ARG A 45 23.81 -0.04 2.48
C ARG A 45 22.63 -0.34 1.55
N GLU A 46 22.83 -1.15 0.53
CA GLU A 46 21.73 -1.55 -0.37
C GLU A 46 20.57 -2.17 0.40
N ARG A 47 20.84 -3.08 1.34
CA ARG A 47 19.78 -3.72 2.13
C ARG A 47 18.98 -2.72 2.98
N TYR A 48 19.65 -1.75 3.62
CA TYR A 48 18.97 -0.77 4.48
C TYR A 48 18.30 0.36 3.71
N PHE A 49 18.83 0.77 2.55
CA PHE A 49 18.32 1.91 1.80
C PHE A 49 17.46 1.53 0.58
N SER A 50 17.43 0.26 0.18
CA SER A 50 16.62 -0.20 -0.96
C SER A 50 15.13 0.01 -0.78
N THR A 51 14.64 -0.08 0.46
CA THR A 51 13.26 0.18 0.83
C THR A 51 13.24 1.29 1.86
N TRP A 52 12.60 2.40 1.52
CA TRP A 52 12.46 3.54 2.41
C TRP A 52 11.03 3.67 2.92
N THR A 53 10.84 3.57 4.23
CA THR A 53 9.53 3.72 4.87
C THR A 53 9.35 5.14 5.41
N THR A 54 8.20 5.76 5.15
CA THR A 54 7.91 7.13 5.56
C THR A 54 6.41 7.33 5.81
N SER A 55 6.07 8.11 6.84
CA SER A 55 4.71 8.65 7.01
C SER A 55 4.44 9.90 6.17
N LEU A 56 5.47 10.46 5.53
CA LEU A 56 5.45 11.78 4.92
C LEU A 56 5.07 12.92 5.89
N MET A 57 5.24 12.69 7.20
CA MET A 57 4.99 13.68 8.24
C MET A 57 6.24 13.93 9.09
N GLY A 58 6.39 15.17 9.59
CA GLY A 58 7.42 15.55 10.55
C GLY A 58 8.83 15.03 10.20
N ALA A 59 9.47 14.37 11.16
CA ALA A 59 10.83 13.86 11.01
C ALA A 59 11.00 12.82 9.89
N ASP A 60 9.95 12.09 9.50
CA ASP A 60 10.05 11.14 8.38
C ASP A 60 10.15 11.85 7.04
N LEU A 61 9.43 12.97 6.89
CA LEU A 61 9.51 13.80 5.71
C LEU A 61 10.88 14.48 5.62
N ASP A 62 11.36 15.05 6.72
CA ASP A 62 12.67 15.71 6.78
C ASP A 62 13.81 14.76 6.39
N ARG A 63 13.76 13.52 6.89
CA ARG A 63 14.75 12.48 6.55
C ARG A 63 14.67 12.07 5.09
N LEU A 64 13.47 11.92 4.54
CA LEU A 64 13.28 11.63 3.10
C LEU A 64 13.81 12.77 2.23
N GLU A 65 13.52 14.02 2.58
CA GLU A 65 14.03 15.18 1.85
C GLU A 65 15.55 15.25 1.89
N LYS A 66 16.15 15.05 3.07
CA LYS A 66 17.60 15.00 3.23
C LYS A 66 18.20 13.88 2.37
N LEU A 67 17.63 12.67 2.45
CA LEU A 67 18.06 11.51 1.65
C LEU A 67 18.01 11.80 0.16
N SER A 68 16.96 12.45 -0.34
CA SER A 68 16.81 12.77 -1.77
C SER A 68 17.91 13.68 -2.34
N ARG A 69 18.62 14.41 -1.47
CA ARG A 69 19.74 15.30 -1.83
C ARG A 69 21.09 14.58 -1.77
N ASP A 70 21.17 13.44 -1.10
CA ASP A 70 22.36 12.61 -1.01
C ASP A 70 22.58 11.84 -2.31
N THR A 71 23.63 12.16 -3.06
CA THR A 71 23.84 11.61 -4.41
C THR A 71 24.03 10.11 -4.43
N ASP A 72 24.59 9.56 -3.36
CA ASP A 72 25.00 8.16 -3.29
C ASP A 72 23.84 7.32 -2.77
N LEU A 73 23.27 7.69 -1.61
CA LEU A 73 22.22 6.93 -0.96
C LEU A 73 20.89 6.97 -1.70
N ARG A 74 20.52 8.11 -2.30
CA ARG A 74 19.23 8.23 -3.02
C ARG A 74 19.09 7.25 -4.17
N SER A 75 20.22 6.87 -4.79
CA SER A 75 20.24 5.94 -5.92
C SER A 75 19.91 4.50 -5.54
N LEU A 76 20.08 4.17 -4.24
CA LEU A 76 19.80 2.86 -3.68
C LEU A 76 18.30 2.66 -3.48
N VAL A 77 17.51 3.73 -3.28
CA VAL A 77 16.08 3.65 -2.99
C VAL A 77 15.31 3.09 -4.20
N LYS A 78 14.86 1.85 -4.09
CA LYS A 78 14.06 1.15 -5.11
C LYS A 78 12.58 1.15 -4.78
N THR A 79 12.24 1.06 -3.50
CA THR A 79 10.87 1.04 -3.00
C THR A 79 10.67 2.16 -2.00
N ILE A 80 9.59 2.93 -2.14
CA ILE A 80 9.12 3.83 -1.08
C ILE A 80 7.84 3.22 -0.51
N VAL A 81 7.81 2.98 0.80
CA VAL A 81 6.64 2.53 1.54
C VAL A 81 6.08 3.71 2.33
N ILE A 82 4.84 4.05 2.05
CA ILE A 82 4.12 5.18 2.64
C ILE A 82 3.08 4.62 3.61
N GLN A 83 3.27 4.86 4.90
CA GLN A 83 2.36 4.39 5.97
C GLN A 83 2.50 5.27 7.21
N ASP A 84 1.41 5.45 7.95
CA ASP A 84 1.43 6.07 9.27
C ASP A 84 1.64 5.03 10.37
N ASP A 85 1.61 5.45 11.63
CA ASP A 85 1.83 4.59 12.79
C ASP A 85 0.54 3.97 13.35
N CYS A 86 -0.54 3.95 12.58
CA CYS A 86 -1.82 3.36 12.99
C CYS A 86 -1.65 1.89 13.42
N GLU A 87 -0.86 1.10 12.69
CA GLU A 87 -0.54 -0.31 13.03
C GLU A 87 0.22 -0.45 14.36
N LYS A 88 1.12 0.49 14.67
CA LYS A 88 1.89 0.52 15.94
C LYS A 88 1.01 0.92 17.12
N ASN A 89 -0.03 1.70 16.84
CA ASN A 89 -0.99 2.15 17.85
C ASN A 89 -2.12 1.13 18.07
N ASP A 90 -2.18 0.02 17.34
CA ASP A 90 -3.19 -1.02 17.54
C ASP A 90 -2.84 -1.95 18.72
N PRO A 91 -3.71 -2.08 19.74
CA PRO A 91 -3.58 -3.09 20.79
C PRO A 91 -3.42 -4.53 20.28
N TRP A 92 -3.86 -4.80 19.05
CA TRP A 92 -3.65 -6.09 18.38
C TRP A 92 -2.17 -6.45 18.21
N ASN A 93 -1.34 -5.45 17.89
CA ASN A 93 0.08 -5.61 17.55
C ASN A 93 1.04 -5.16 18.66
N CYS A 94 0.60 -4.23 19.52
CA CYS A 94 1.48 -3.55 20.45
C CYS A 94 1.00 -3.70 21.90
N VAL A 95 1.94 -4.03 22.81
CA VAL A 95 1.70 -4.07 24.26
C VAL A 95 1.52 -2.67 24.85
N TYR A 96 2.08 -1.64 24.20
CA TYR A 96 1.97 -0.24 24.56
C TYR A 96 1.43 0.56 23.35
N PRO A 97 0.13 0.45 23.04
CA PRO A 97 -0.53 1.09 21.92
C PRO A 97 -0.71 2.58 22.18
N PHE A 98 -1.15 3.28 21.14
CA PHE A 98 -1.47 4.71 21.17
C PHE A 98 -0.30 5.63 21.56
N GLN A 99 0.95 5.14 21.50
CA GLN A 99 2.13 5.93 21.87
C GLN A 99 2.65 6.82 20.73
N SER A 100 2.37 6.48 19.48
CA SER A 100 2.88 7.24 18.35
C SER A 100 1.99 8.42 18.02
N ASP A 101 2.64 9.57 17.78
CA ASP A 101 1.94 10.75 17.36
C ASP A 101 1.63 10.84 15.85
N VAL A 102 2.23 9.95 15.06
CA VAL A 102 2.27 10.02 13.60
C VAL A 102 1.08 9.29 12.99
N ILE A 103 -0.09 9.94 12.99
CA ILE A 103 -1.33 9.43 12.39
C ILE A 103 -1.78 10.39 11.31
N TRP A 104 -2.08 9.88 10.11
CA TRP A 104 -2.50 10.75 9.01
C TRP A 104 -3.81 11.46 9.34
N PRO A 105 -3.89 12.79 9.12
CA PRO A 105 -5.13 13.53 9.27
C PRO A 105 -6.16 13.08 8.23
N GLY A 106 -7.42 13.05 8.64
CA GLY A 106 -8.55 12.72 7.77
C GLY A 106 -9.63 13.80 7.77
N ASP A 107 -10.40 13.87 6.68
CA ASP A 107 -11.61 14.70 6.60
C ASP A 107 -12.83 14.01 7.23
N GLU A 108 -13.99 14.68 7.16
CA GLU A 108 -15.26 14.17 7.66
C GLU A 108 -15.74 12.91 6.91
N ASP A 109 -15.30 12.72 5.66
CA ASP A 109 -15.59 11.55 4.83
C ASP A 109 -14.61 10.39 5.06
N GLY A 110 -13.59 10.60 5.92
CA GLY A 110 -12.55 9.63 6.22
C GLY A 110 -11.44 9.51 5.15
N ASN A 111 -11.38 10.43 4.20
CA ASN A 111 -10.26 10.52 3.25
C ASN A 111 -9.03 11.10 3.94
N ILE A 112 -7.86 10.70 3.44
CA ILE A 112 -6.58 11.21 3.93
C ILE A 112 -6.37 12.63 3.38
N LEU A 113 -6.09 13.59 4.26
CA LEU A 113 -5.82 14.99 3.88
C LEU A 113 -4.41 15.14 3.31
N SER A 114 -4.27 14.80 2.02
CA SER A 114 -3.01 14.83 1.27
C SER A 114 -2.27 16.17 1.35
N GLU A 115 -2.98 17.29 1.51
CA GLU A 115 -2.40 18.63 1.61
C GLU A 115 -1.74 18.93 2.97
N GLN A 116 -2.06 18.15 4.00
CA GLN A 116 -1.47 18.24 5.33
C GLN A 116 -0.34 17.24 5.56
N ILE A 117 -0.08 16.40 4.56
CA ILE A 117 0.97 15.38 4.55
C ILE A 117 1.92 15.75 3.41
N GLY A 118 3.20 15.43 3.50
CA GLY A 118 4.25 15.82 2.55
C GLY A 118 4.14 15.26 1.12
N VAL A 119 2.94 15.02 0.60
CA VAL A 119 2.64 14.54 -0.75
C VAL A 119 3.24 15.47 -1.81
N GLN A 120 3.10 16.79 -1.68
CA GLN A 120 3.67 17.74 -2.66
C GLN A 120 5.21 17.70 -2.66
N ASN A 121 5.82 17.54 -1.49
CA ASN A 121 7.27 17.40 -1.36
C ASN A 121 7.76 16.11 -2.04
N LEU A 122 7.07 14.98 -1.80
CA LEU A 122 7.35 13.72 -2.48
C LEU A 122 7.21 13.86 -4.00
N ARG A 123 6.12 14.46 -4.46
CA ARG A 123 5.89 14.70 -5.90
C ARG A 123 7.01 15.53 -6.51
N ALA A 124 7.44 16.59 -5.85
CA ALA A 124 8.59 17.39 -6.30
C ALA A 124 9.86 16.53 -6.38
N MET A 125 10.15 15.71 -5.36
CA MET A 125 11.29 14.79 -5.38
C MET A 125 11.27 13.80 -6.56
N LEU A 126 10.09 13.29 -6.92
CA LEU A 126 9.90 12.37 -8.05
C LEU A 126 10.01 13.11 -9.39
N LEU A 127 9.36 14.27 -9.53
CA LEU A 127 9.40 15.10 -10.74
C LEU A 127 10.83 15.60 -11.04
N ASP A 128 11.55 16.04 -10.01
CA ASP A 128 12.94 16.49 -10.09
C ASP A 128 13.93 15.32 -10.28
N ARG A 129 13.44 14.08 -10.24
CA ARG A 129 14.26 12.85 -10.27
C ARG A 129 15.32 12.78 -9.17
N ARG A 130 15.07 13.46 -8.06
CA ARG A 130 15.86 13.30 -6.83
C ARG A 130 15.62 11.91 -6.23
N LEU A 131 14.41 11.38 -6.40
CA LEU A 131 14.08 10.00 -6.10
C LEU A 131 13.51 9.35 -7.38
N CYS A 132 14.00 8.15 -7.70
CA CYS A 132 13.54 7.37 -8.86
C CYS A 132 13.18 5.94 -8.42
N PRO A 133 12.20 5.76 -7.52
CA PRO A 133 11.81 4.44 -7.07
C PRO A 133 11.17 3.64 -8.22
N GLU A 134 11.40 2.35 -8.22
CA GLU A 134 10.74 1.39 -9.09
C GLU A 134 9.34 1.08 -8.56
N ILE A 135 9.13 1.19 -7.24
CA ILE A 135 7.89 0.85 -6.57
C ILE A 135 7.52 1.93 -5.53
N ILE A 136 6.27 2.38 -5.54
CA ILE A 136 5.66 3.07 -4.41
C ILE A 136 4.58 2.16 -3.83
N LYS A 137 4.66 1.88 -2.54
CA LYS A 137 3.64 1.15 -1.78
C LYS A 137 2.99 2.09 -0.79
N ILE A 138 1.68 2.05 -0.68
CA ILE A 138 0.90 2.80 0.29
C ILE A 138 0.14 1.79 1.14
N ARG A 139 0.36 1.78 2.45
CA ARG A 139 -0.28 0.85 3.37
C ARG A 139 -1.19 1.63 4.31
N ASP A 140 -2.50 1.45 4.11
CA ASP A 140 -3.55 1.99 4.97
C ASP A 140 -3.97 0.92 5.98
N TYR A 141 -3.43 1.00 7.20
CA TYR A 141 -3.85 0.17 8.32
C TYR A 141 -5.03 0.82 9.06
N ARG A 142 -6.09 0.05 9.27
CA ARG A 142 -7.29 0.49 9.98
C ARG A 142 -7.53 -0.37 11.20
N ILE A 143 -7.55 0.29 12.36
CA ILE A 143 -7.75 -0.34 13.66
C ILE A 143 -9.21 -0.81 13.76
N SER A 144 -9.47 -1.97 14.36
CA SER A 144 -10.84 -2.36 14.68
C SER A 144 -11.51 -1.35 15.60
N LEU A 145 -12.78 -1.01 15.35
CA LEU A 145 -13.56 -0.18 16.28
C LEU A 145 -13.53 -0.73 17.71
N THR A 146 -13.55 -2.06 17.87
CA THR A 146 -13.47 -2.71 19.18
C THR A 146 -12.14 -2.43 19.88
N ASN A 147 -11.05 -2.30 19.13
CA ASN A 147 -9.72 -2.06 19.70
C ASN A 147 -9.57 -0.60 20.18
N LEU A 148 -10.38 0.34 19.67
CA LEU A 148 -10.37 1.72 20.14
C LEU A 148 -10.98 1.89 21.54
N TYR A 149 -11.80 0.94 22.03
CA TYR A 149 -12.25 0.96 23.43
C TYR A 149 -11.11 0.85 24.45
N TYR A 150 -9.92 0.42 24.02
CA TYR A 150 -8.72 0.37 24.85
C TYR A 150 -7.89 1.66 24.80
N CYS A 151 -8.32 2.65 24.00
CA CYS A 151 -7.67 3.95 23.92
C CYS A 151 -7.88 4.71 25.25
N PRO A 152 -6.81 5.15 25.94
CA PRO A 152 -6.96 5.98 27.15
C PRO A 152 -7.74 7.27 26.83
N GLU A 153 -8.55 7.76 27.77
CA GLU A 153 -9.43 8.93 27.55
C GLU A 153 -8.68 10.17 27.02
N ASP A 154 -7.41 10.36 27.41
CA ASP A 154 -6.57 11.48 26.96
C ASP A 154 -6.03 11.35 25.52
N HIS A 155 -6.14 10.16 24.91
CA HIS A 155 -5.61 9.84 23.58
C HIS A 155 -6.69 9.94 22.48
N ASN A 156 -7.94 10.26 22.86
CA ASN A 156 -9.10 10.50 21.99
C ASN A 156 -9.03 11.78 21.13
N ARG A 157 -7.88 12.47 21.05
CA ARG A 157 -7.72 13.64 20.17
C ARG A 157 -7.50 13.27 18.71
N LYS A 158 -7.28 11.99 18.40
CA LYS A 158 -6.94 11.54 17.04
C LYS A 158 -8.07 10.76 16.42
N VAL A 159 -8.35 11.10 15.17
CA VAL A 159 -9.31 10.40 14.34
C VAL A 159 -8.58 9.23 13.69
N TYR A 160 -8.51 8.09 14.40
CA TYR A 160 -8.01 6.85 13.82
C TYR A 160 -8.94 6.37 12.70
N ARG A 161 -8.37 5.90 11.60
CA ARG A 161 -9.14 5.19 10.58
C ARG A 161 -9.50 3.81 11.10
N THR A 162 -10.76 3.42 10.93
CA THR A 162 -11.31 2.22 11.57
C THR A 162 -11.79 1.18 10.58
N ALA A 163 -11.68 -0.09 10.93
CA ALA A 163 -12.27 -1.18 10.18
C ALA A 163 -13.78 -1.21 10.47
N GLY A 164 -14.61 -0.78 9.51
CA GLY A 164 -16.06 -0.71 9.67
C GLY A 164 -16.84 -1.07 8.39
N TYR A 165 -18.13 -1.36 8.53
CA TYR A 165 -19.03 -1.68 7.41
C TYR A 165 -19.13 -0.52 6.41
N GLY A 166 -18.96 -0.82 5.12
CA GLY A 166 -19.08 0.17 4.04
C GLY A 166 -17.84 1.02 3.78
N GLN A 167 -16.81 0.93 4.63
CA GLN A 167 -15.56 1.64 4.41
C GLN A 167 -14.75 0.95 3.31
N ASP A 168 -14.56 1.67 2.21
CA ASP A 168 -14.02 1.20 0.95
C ASP A 168 -12.51 1.48 0.84
N ALA A 169 -11.97 1.11 -0.31
CA ALA A 169 -10.60 1.46 -0.68
C ALA A 169 -10.47 2.90 -1.18
N THR A 170 -11.54 3.72 -1.17
CA THR A 170 -11.55 5.04 -1.81
C THR A 170 -10.57 6.00 -1.16
N ALA A 171 -10.50 6.06 0.17
CA ALA A 171 -9.55 6.95 0.86
C ALA A 171 -8.10 6.71 0.41
N VAL A 172 -7.62 5.47 0.48
CA VAL A 172 -6.25 5.11 0.04
C VAL A 172 -6.07 5.22 -1.47
N ALA A 173 -7.13 4.97 -2.24
CA ALA A 173 -7.12 5.11 -3.69
C ALA A 173 -6.97 6.58 -4.12
N LEU A 174 -7.65 7.51 -3.44
CA LEU A 174 -7.54 8.95 -3.66
C LEU A 174 -6.16 9.46 -3.21
N PHE A 175 -5.68 8.99 -2.06
CA PHE A 175 -4.33 9.32 -1.59
C PHE A 175 -3.25 8.85 -2.58
N ALA A 176 -3.38 7.62 -3.09
CA ALA A 176 -2.51 7.08 -4.13
C ALA A 176 -2.57 7.91 -5.42
N ARG A 177 -3.77 8.31 -5.86
CA ARG A 177 -3.96 9.24 -6.98
C ARG A 177 -3.17 10.53 -6.75
N ASP A 178 -3.29 11.14 -5.58
CA ASP A 178 -2.68 12.45 -5.30
C ASP A 178 -1.16 12.38 -5.40
N ILE A 179 -0.56 11.24 -5.05
CA ILE A 179 0.87 11.00 -5.23
C ILE A 179 1.24 10.86 -6.71
N ILE A 180 0.51 10.07 -7.50
CA ILE A 180 0.97 9.71 -8.86
C ILE A 180 0.45 10.62 -9.99
N GLN A 181 -0.64 11.34 -9.76
CA GLN A 181 -1.31 12.09 -10.83
C GLN A 181 -0.37 13.16 -11.41
N GLY A 182 -0.15 13.14 -12.72
CA GLY A 182 0.70 14.14 -13.37
C GLY A 182 2.20 14.01 -13.10
N LEU A 183 2.69 12.89 -12.54
CA LEU A 183 4.13 12.63 -12.42
C LEU A 183 4.81 12.41 -13.78
N GLY A 184 4.06 12.13 -14.85
CA GLY A 184 4.60 11.79 -16.17
C GLY A 184 5.44 10.50 -16.19
N HIS A 185 5.54 9.80 -15.04
CA HIS A 185 6.22 8.52 -14.92
C HIS A 185 5.35 7.43 -15.53
N SER A 186 6.01 6.48 -16.19
CA SER A 186 5.33 5.37 -16.87
C SER A 186 4.94 4.31 -15.85
N VAL A 187 3.81 4.50 -15.17
CA VAL A 187 3.18 3.45 -14.35
C VAL A 187 2.88 2.24 -15.24
N ILE A 188 3.37 1.07 -14.84
CA ILE A 188 3.26 -0.18 -15.63
C ILE A 188 2.35 -1.23 -14.98
N ASP A 189 2.26 -1.22 -13.65
CA ASP A 189 1.44 -2.15 -12.87
C ASP A 189 0.89 -1.43 -11.64
N VAL A 190 -0.38 -1.70 -11.31
CA VAL A 190 -1.03 -1.22 -10.08
C VAL A 190 -1.76 -2.38 -9.42
N LYS A 191 -1.50 -2.58 -8.13
CA LYS A 191 -2.18 -3.59 -7.31
C LYS A 191 -2.74 -2.95 -6.07
N MET A 192 -4.03 -3.13 -5.83
CA MET A 192 -4.72 -2.69 -4.63
C MET A 192 -5.35 -3.91 -3.99
N LEU A 193 -4.82 -4.28 -2.83
CA LEU A 193 -5.20 -5.50 -2.11
C LEU A 193 -5.81 -5.14 -0.77
N ARG A 194 -6.83 -5.90 -0.37
CA ARG A 194 -7.44 -5.84 0.95
C ARG A 194 -7.08 -7.11 1.72
N GLN A 195 -6.61 -6.94 2.95
CA GLN A 195 -6.29 -8.03 3.87
C GLN A 195 -6.94 -7.75 5.21
N SER A 196 -7.59 -8.75 5.80
CA SER A 196 -8.11 -8.68 7.16
C SER A 196 -7.28 -9.61 8.04
N THR A 197 -7.04 -9.23 9.29
CA THR A 197 -6.51 -10.20 10.27
C THR A 197 -7.64 -11.18 10.63
N GLU A 198 -7.48 -12.47 10.34
CA GLU A 198 -8.61 -13.42 10.27
C GLU A 198 -9.13 -13.95 11.62
N ASN A 199 -8.64 -13.48 12.77
CA ASN A 199 -9.02 -14.07 14.06
C ASN A 199 -9.39 -13.02 15.10
N LEU A 200 -10.19 -13.42 16.10
CA LEU A 200 -10.31 -12.71 17.38
C LEU A 200 -9.16 -13.18 18.27
N ARG A 201 -8.47 -12.25 18.94
CA ARG A 201 -7.39 -12.59 19.89
C ARG A 201 -7.90 -12.34 21.29
N GLU A 202 -7.90 -13.40 22.09
CA GLU A 202 -8.21 -13.30 23.51
C GLU A 202 -7.13 -12.50 24.26
N LEU A 203 -7.57 -11.66 25.18
CA LEU A 203 -6.75 -10.73 25.94
C LEU A 203 -6.09 -11.42 27.13
N SER A 204 -4.94 -12.06 26.95
CA SER A 204 -4.12 -12.48 28.09
C SER A 204 -3.13 -11.41 28.58
N TYR A 205 -2.86 -10.38 27.78
CA TYR A 205 -1.78 -9.41 28.06
C TYR A 205 -2.23 -7.96 28.32
N PHE A 206 -3.46 -7.60 27.96
CA PHE A 206 -3.99 -6.24 28.10
C PHE A 206 -4.81 -6.10 29.38
N LYS A 207 -4.20 -5.58 30.44
CA LYS A 207 -4.92 -5.14 31.64
C LYS A 207 -5.19 -3.64 31.52
N ASN A 208 -6.15 -3.25 30.68
CA ASN A 208 -6.80 -1.97 30.90
C ASN A 208 -7.87 -2.23 32.00
N PRO A 209 -7.67 -1.73 33.24
CA PRO A 209 -8.60 -1.96 34.34
C PRO A 209 -9.99 -1.35 34.09
N ASP A 210 -10.07 -0.37 33.17
CA ASP A 210 -11.31 0.31 32.79
C ASP A 210 -11.97 -0.34 31.56
N ALA A 211 -11.31 -1.30 30.90
CA ALA A 211 -11.90 -2.01 29.77
C ALA A 211 -13.00 -2.99 30.26
N PRO A 212 -14.12 -3.11 29.54
CA PRO A 212 -15.17 -4.06 29.89
C PRO A 212 -14.64 -5.49 29.96
N THR A 213 -14.91 -6.18 31.07
CA THR A 213 -14.53 -7.58 31.28
C THR A 213 -15.09 -8.46 30.17
N GLY A 214 -14.23 -9.21 29.46
CA GLY A 214 -14.63 -10.17 28.43
C GLY A 214 -14.71 -9.65 26.99
N MET A 215 -14.27 -8.42 26.71
CA MET A 215 -14.09 -8.00 25.31
C MET A 215 -12.90 -8.73 24.65
N SER A 216 -13.02 -9.05 23.36
CA SER A 216 -11.91 -9.53 22.54
C SER A 216 -11.44 -8.43 21.61
N LEU A 217 -10.17 -8.45 21.22
CA LEU A 217 -9.70 -7.57 20.15
C LEU A 217 -10.34 -7.99 18.84
N GLY A 218 -10.83 -7.01 18.09
CA GLY A 218 -11.39 -7.23 16.76
C GLY A 218 -10.31 -7.18 15.67
N SER A 219 -10.66 -7.77 14.54
CA SER A 219 -9.84 -7.81 13.33
C SER A 219 -9.58 -6.42 12.76
N SER A 220 -8.31 -6.15 12.49
CA SER A 220 -7.86 -5.01 11.70
C SER A 220 -8.01 -5.24 10.20
N LEU A 221 -8.06 -4.15 9.46
CA LEU A 221 -8.13 -4.13 8.02
C LEU A 221 -6.92 -3.40 7.45
N VAL A 222 -6.25 -4.00 6.48
CA VAL A 222 -5.16 -3.38 5.74
C VAL A 222 -5.56 -3.28 4.28
N ILE A 223 -5.43 -2.07 3.73
CA ILE A 223 -5.52 -1.85 2.28
C ILE A 223 -4.16 -1.38 1.79
N GLU A 224 -3.56 -2.15 0.88
CA GLU A 224 -2.26 -1.83 0.32
C GLU A 224 -2.40 -1.49 -1.17
N VAL A 225 -1.87 -0.34 -1.58
CA VAL A 225 -1.73 0.05 -2.99
C VAL A 225 -0.26 -0.03 -3.37
N THR A 226 0.09 -0.94 -4.26
CA THR A 226 1.41 -1.05 -4.88
C THR A 226 1.37 -0.49 -6.30
N ILE A 227 2.29 0.41 -6.62
CA ILE A 227 2.40 1.06 -7.92
C ILE A 227 3.83 0.83 -8.42
N CYS A 228 3.95 0.16 -9.56
CA CYS A 228 5.23 -0.12 -10.20
C CYS A 228 5.46 0.82 -11.37
N PHE A 229 6.67 1.36 -11.46
CA PHE A 229 7.11 2.26 -12.52
C PHE A 229 8.05 1.55 -13.49
N SER A 230 7.98 1.95 -14.76
CA SER A 230 8.94 1.53 -15.77
C SER A 230 10.34 2.06 -15.44
N THR A 231 11.34 1.21 -15.55
CA THR A 231 12.76 1.62 -15.57
C THR A 231 13.18 2.18 -16.94
N GLU A 232 12.43 1.86 -18.00
CA GLU A 232 12.62 2.42 -19.34
C GLU A 232 11.99 3.81 -19.42
N PHE A 233 12.81 4.85 -19.53
CA PHE A 233 12.35 6.19 -19.83
C PHE A 233 11.90 6.29 -21.29
N ARG A 234 10.59 6.33 -21.53
CA ARG A 234 10.02 6.66 -22.82
C ARG A 234 9.28 7.99 -22.74
N GLY A 235 9.97 9.06 -23.12
CA GLY A 235 9.37 10.38 -23.40
C GLY A 235 8.44 10.95 -22.32
N CYS A 236 7.80 12.07 -22.63
CA CYS A 236 6.72 12.63 -21.82
C CYS A 236 5.41 12.17 -22.43
N HIS A 237 4.79 11.14 -21.87
CA HIS A 237 3.48 10.68 -22.35
C HIS A 237 2.39 11.54 -21.70
N THR A 238 1.61 12.23 -22.54
CA THR A 238 0.44 13.01 -22.12
C THR A 238 -0.75 12.07 -21.92
N GLY A 239 -0.83 11.41 -20.76
CA GLY A 239 -1.93 10.51 -20.39
C GLY A 239 -1.79 10.03 -18.95
N HIS A 240 -2.89 9.58 -18.32
CA HIS A 240 -2.87 9.12 -16.93
C HIS A 240 -2.16 7.77 -16.76
N PHE A 241 -2.40 6.80 -17.66
CA PHE A 241 -1.84 5.44 -17.58
C PHE A 241 -1.37 4.92 -18.95
N PRO A 242 -0.52 5.66 -19.68
CA PRO A 242 -0.14 5.33 -21.06
C PRO A 242 0.64 4.02 -21.20
N MET A 243 1.29 3.57 -20.13
CA MET A 243 2.16 2.38 -20.11
C MET A 243 1.63 1.26 -19.22
N LEU A 244 0.46 1.43 -18.61
CA LEU A 244 -0.14 0.45 -17.72
C LEU A 244 -0.49 -0.81 -18.50
N ARG A 245 0.05 -1.96 -18.08
CA ARG A 245 -0.17 -3.27 -18.71
C ARG A 245 -1.00 -4.20 -17.87
N SER A 246 -0.92 -4.04 -16.56
CA SER A 246 -1.56 -4.92 -15.59
C SER A 246 -2.14 -4.09 -14.46
N ALA A 247 -3.35 -4.45 -14.02
CA ALA A 247 -3.99 -3.84 -12.88
C ALA A 247 -4.82 -4.85 -12.11
N GLU A 248 -4.68 -4.84 -10.79
CA GLU A 248 -5.57 -5.53 -9.85
C GLU A 248 -6.08 -4.48 -8.87
N ILE A 249 -7.35 -4.12 -8.96
CA ILE A 249 -7.91 -3.03 -8.15
C ILE A 249 -9.16 -3.43 -7.38
N LEU A 250 -9.35 -2.78 -6.24
CA LEU A 250 -10.64 -2.70 -5.57
C LEU A 250 -11.41 -1.56 -6.23
N ALA A 251 -12.70 -1.76 -6.50
CA ALA A 251 -13.52 -0.76 -7.18
C ALA A 251 -13.44 0.61 -6.47
N ALA A 252 -12.96 1.61 -7.20
CA ALA A 252 -12.73 2.97 -6.74
C ALA A 252 -12.89 3.92 -7.95
N PRO A 253 -13.87 4.86 -7.94
CA PRO A 253 -14.34 5.55 -9.15
C PRO A 253 -13.24 6.15 -10.03
N TYR A 254 -12.23 6.80 -9.42
CA TYR A 254 -11.10 7.37 -10.16
C TYR A 254 -10.30 6.31 -10.92
N TRP A 255 -9.97 5.19 -10.27
CA TRP A 255 -9.11 4.16 -10.86
C TRP A 255 -9.86 3.38 -11.94
N ASP A 256 -11.12 3.05 -11.69
CA ASP A 256 -11.97 2.38 -12.66
C ASP A 256 -12.06 3.20 -13.95
N GLU A 257 -12.40 4.50 -13.84
CA GLU A 257 -12.46 5.40 -14.98
C GLU A 257 -11.09 5.52 -15.68
N LYS A 258 -10.01 5.79 -14.94
CA LYS A 258 -8.71 6.03 -15.57
C LYS A 258 -8.11 4.79 -16.20
N MET A 259 -8.29 3.60 -15.63
CA MET A 259 -7.79 2.36 -16.22
C MET A 259 -8.61 1.93 -17.41
N LEU A 260 -9.95 2.05 -17.35
CA LEU A 260 -10.80 1.67 -18.48
C LEU A 260 -10.59 2.63 -19.67
N TYR A 261 -10.63 3.95 -19.45
CA TYR A 261 -10.65 4.92 -20.55
C TYR A 261 -9.27 5.47 -20.94
N HIS A 262 -8.24 5.33 -20.09
CA HIS A 262 -6.94 5.99 -20.28
C HIS A 262 -5.72 5.06 -20.16
N ALA A 263 -5.91 3.73 -20.22
CA ALA A 263 -4.84 2.74 -20.28
C ALA A 263 -4.87 1.92 -21.59
N PRO A 264 -4.35 2.45 -22.71
CA PRO A 264 -4.45 1.81 -24.03
C PRO A 264 -3.65 0.51 -24.16
N LEU A 265 -2.66 0.29 -23.29
CA LEU A 265 -1.80 -0.90 -23.27
C LEU A 265 -2.21 -1.91 -22.20
N LEU A 266 -3.36 -1.71 -21.55
CA LEU A 266 -3.83 -2.61 -20.51
C LEU A 266 -4.14 -3.97 -21.12
N GLU A 267 -3.46 -5.00 -20.63
CA GLU A 267 -3.60 -6.38 -21.07
C GLU A 267 -4.32 -7.22 -20.01
N ASN A 268 -4.04 -6.96 -18.72
CA ASN A 268 -4.62 -7.71 -17.61
C ASN A 268 -5.33 -6.76 -16.65
N LEU A 269 -6.61 -7.02 -16.39
CA LEU A 269 -7.41 -6.24 -15.46
C LEU A 269 -8.19 -7.16 -14.53
N THR A 270 -7.97 -7.01 -13.23
CA THR A 270 -8.78 -7.61 -12.17
C THR A 270 -9.46 -6.49 -11.41
N ILE A 271 -10.79 -6.49 -11.34
CA ILE A 271 -11.56 -5.53 -10.55
C ILE A 271 -12.42 -6.29 -9.55
N SER A 272 -12.25 -5.99 -8.26
CA SER A 272 -13.09 -6.52 -7.18
C SER A 272 -14.20 -5.51 -6.86
N PRO A 273 -15.47 -5.83 -7.15
CA PRO A 273 -16.58 -4.89 -7.05
C PRO A 273 -16.99 -4.60 -5.60
N ARG A 274 -17.47 -3.37 -5.37
CA ARG A 274 -17.95 -2.88 -4.08
C ARG A 274 -19.33 -3.44 -3.68
N ALA A 275 -20.27 -3.47 -4.62
CA ALA A 275 -21.65 -3.90 -4.37
C ALA A 275 -22.41 -4.28 -5.67
N SER A 276 -22.30 -3.48 -6.73
CA SER A 276 -22.89 -3.76 -8.04
C SER A 276 -22.02 -3.18 -9.18
N TRP A 277 -22.15 -3.74 -10.38
CA TRP A 277 -21.42 -3.31 -11.58
C TRP A 277 -22.10 -2.14 -12.32
N ASP A 278 -23.35 -1.83 -11.99
CA ASP A 278 -24.17 -0.88 -12.73
C ASP A 278 -23.60 0.55 -12.67
N ASP A 279 -22.82 0.86 -11.63
CA ASP A 279 -22.16 2.16 -11.45
C ASP A 279 -20.78 2.26 -12.15
N LEU A 280 -20.17 1.14 -12.56
CA LEU A 280 -18.78 1.09 -13.04
C LEU A 280 -18.63 1.45 -14.52
N LEU A 281 -19.71 1.32 -15.31
CA LEU A 281 -19.67 1.52 -16.75
C LEU A 281 -20.48 2.76 -17.12
N SER A 282 -19.78 3.84 -17.49
CA SER A 282 -20.42 4.86 -18.32
C SER A 282 -20.93 4.17 -19.60
N SER A 283 -22.06 4.62 -20.15
CA SER A 283 -22.67 4.06 -21.37
C SER A 283 -21.79 4.15 -22.64
N ARG A 284 -20.53 4.57 -22.50
CA ARG A 284 -19.57 4.72 -23.59
C ARG A 284 -18.80 3.42 -23.79
N PRO A 285 -18.79 2.85 -25.02
CA PRO A 285 -17.98 1.69 -25.32
C PRO A 285 -16.49 2.01 -25.18
N VAL A 286 -15.74 1.08 -24.57
CA VAL A 286 -14.32 1.22 -24.28
C VAL A 286 -13.51 0.27 -25.17
N PRO A 287 -12.62 0.76 -26.04
CA PRO A 287 -11.82 -0.11 -26.90
C PRO A 287 -10.60 -0.66 -26.14
N LEU A 288 -10.82 -1.57 -25.20
CA LEU A 288 -9.73 -2.25 -24.50
C LEU A 288 -9.23 -3.48 -25.29
N ARG A 289 -7.93 -3.70 -25.29
CA ARG A 289 -7.28 -4.90 -25.85
C ARG A 289 -6.83 -5.85 -24.74
N LEU A 290 -7.75 -6.17 -23.83
CA LEU A 290 -7.46 -7.07 -22.72
C LEU A 290 -7.15 -8.48 -23.25
N LYS A 291 -6.07 -9.07 -22.73
CA LYS A 291 -5.80 -10.50 -22.80
C LYS A 291 -6.54 -11.25 -21.70
N GLN A 292 -6.66 -10.63 -20.52
CA GLN A 292 -7.35 -11.17 -19.36
C GLN A 292 -8.19 -10.11 -18.66
N LEU A 293 -9.45 -10.44 -18.40
CA LEU A 293 -10.36 -9.69 -17.53
C LEU A 293 -10.84 -10.64 -16.44
N SER A 294 -10.56 -10.29 -15.19
CA SER A 294 -11.09 -10.98 -14.02
C SER A 294 -12.00 -10.04 -13.24
N ILE A 295 -13.14 -10.56 -12.85
CA ILE A 295 -14.12 -9.86 -12.02
C ILE A 295 -14.17 -10.62 -10.71
N GLY A 296 -13.68 -9.98 -9.64
CA GLY A 296 -13.76 -10.56 -8.30
C GLY A 296 -15.21 -10.80 -7.91
N ARG A 297 -15.48 -11.87 -7.16
CA ARG A 297 -16.80 -12.02 -6.53
C ARG A 297 -16.93 -10.91 -5.49
N SER A 298 -18.04 -10.17 -5.51
CA SER A 298 -18.43 -9.39 -4.34
C SER A 298 -18.49 -10.35 -3.15
N GLY A 299 -18.06 -9.90 -1.97
CA GLY A 299 -18.31 -10.65 -0.75
C GLY A 299 -19.82 -10.77 -0.54
N ILE A 300 -20.44 -11.78 -1.13
CA ILE A 300 -21.85 -12.09 -0.92
C ILE A 300 -21.94 -12.71 0.46
N VAL A 301 -22.42 -11.92 1.43
CA VAL A 301 -23.17 -12.46 2.58
C VAL A 301 -24.21 -13.40 1.99
N GLN A 302 -24.17 -14.68 2.36
CA GLN A 302 -25.14 -15.69 1.94
C GLN A 302 -26.56 -15.22 2.29
N GLY A 303 -27.23 -14.61 1.32
CA GLY A 303 -28.63 -14.22 1.33
C GLY A 303 -29.24 -14.67 0.03
N LYS A 304 -30.21 -15.57 0.11
CA LYS A 304 -30.85 -16.25 -1.02
C LYS A 304 -31.33 -15.28 -2.10
N GLY A 305 -30.89 -15.53 -3.33
CA GLY A 305 -31.56 -15.10 -4.55
C GLY A 305 -30.91 -13.94 -5.27
N GLN A 306 -30.18 -14.21 -6.35
CA GLN A 306 -30.67 -14.00 -7.71
C GLN A 306 -29.56 -14.28 -8.73
N SER A 307 -29.81 -15.27 -9.57
CA SER A 307 -29.13 -15.44 -10.85
C SER A 307 -29.58 -14.32 -11.80
N ARG A 308 -28.68 -13.42 -12.18
CA ARG A 308 -28.75 -12.72 -13.46
C ARG A 308 -27.34 -12.64 -14.04
N LEU A 309 -27.09 -13.55 -14.99
CA LEU A 309 -25.99 -13.49 -15.94
C LEU A 309 -25.94 -12.08 -16.56
N LEU A 310 -24.83 -11.38 -16.37
CA LEU A 310 -24.51 -10.20 -17.15
C LEU A 310 -23.87 -10.67 -18.46
N ASP A 311 -24.60 -10.45 -19.56
CA ASP A 311 -24.05 -10.49 -20.92
C ASP A 311 -23.01 -9.37 -21.05
N VAL A 312 -21.75 -9.67 -20.70
CA VAL A 312 -20.62 -8.84 -21.08
C VAL A 312 -20.28 -9.21 -22.52
N ALA A 313 -20.78 -8.42 -23.48
CA ALA A 313 -20.40 -8.54 -24.88
C ALA A 313 -18.95 -8.06 -25.07
N VAL A 314 -17.98 -8.89 -24.68
CA VAL A 314 -16.59 -8.80 -25.14
C VAL A 314 -16.56 -9.40 -26.54
N TYR A 315 -16.63 -8.56 -27.57
CA TYR A 315 -16.32 -9.00 -28.92
C TYR A 315 -14.80 -9.25 -29.02
N ASN A 316 -14.36 -10.46 -28.67
CA ASN A 316 -13.14 -11.04 -29.22
C ASN A 316 -13.34 -12.55 -29.40
N ARG A 317 -13.27 -12.98 -30.66
CA ARG A 317 -13.44 -14.38 -31.08
C ARG A 317 -12.39 -15.28 -30.43
N ARG A 318 -12.74 -15.95 -29.32
CA ARG A 318 -12.33 -17.31 -28.90
C ARG A 318 -13.03 -17.65 -27.58
N PRO A 319 -13.66 -18.84 -27.45
CA PRO A 319 -14.43 -19.17 -26.25
C PRO A 319 -13.49 -19.46 -25.07
N LEU A 320 -13.75 -18.81 -23.93
CA LEU A 320 -13.18 -19.14 -22.62
C LEU A 320 -13.88 -20.40 -22.08
N VAL A 321 -13.09 -21.41 -21.75
CA VAL A 321 -13.56 -22.62 -21.06
C VAL A 321 -13.77 -22.27 -19.60
N VAL A 322 -15.01 -22.40 -19.12
CA VAL A 322 -15.34 -22.34 -17.69
C VAL A 322 -15.35 -23.77 -17.19
N GLU A 323 -14.32 -24.17 -16.43
CA GLU A 323 -14.38 -25.42 -15.66
C GLU A 323 -15.20 -25.16 -14.39
N SER A 324 -16.40 -25.75 -14.34
CA SER A 324 -17.20 -25.87 -13.13
C SER A 324 -16.91 -27.22 -12.48
N GLU A 325 -16.32 -27.22 -11.28
CA GLU A 325 -16.29 -28.41 -10.44
C GLU A 325 -17.69 -28.67 -9.88
N ASP A 326 -18.32 -29.76 -10.34
CA ASP A 326 -19.60 -30.26 -9.84
C ASP A 326 -19.44 -30.89 -8.45
N VAL A 327 -20.19 -30.40 -7.48
CA VAL A 327 -20.40 -31.07 -6.19
C VAL A 327 -21.60 -32.00 -6.34
N THR A 328 -21.35 -33.31 -6.42
CA THR A 328 -22.40 -34.34 -6.41
C THR A 328 -23.03 -34.45 -5.03
N SER A 329 -24.34 -34.17 -4.97
CA SER A 329 -25.22 -34.50 -3.86
C SER A 329 -25.49 -36.01 -3.79
N SER A 330 -25.36 -36.62 -2.62
CA SER A 330 -26.00 -37.90 -2.32
C SER A 330 -26.83 -37.78 -1.04
N GLN A 331 -28.16 -37.72 -1.24
CA GLN A 331 -29.16 -38.02 -0.23
C GLN A 331 -29.17 -39.53 0.05
N SER A 332 -29.29 -39.91 1.31
CA SER A 332 -30.01 -41.13 1.71
C SER A 332 -30.26 -41.11 3.23
N SER A 333 -31.52 -40.89 3.61
CA SER A 333 -32.09 -41.36 4.88
C SER A 333 -32.93 -42.60 4.60
N PRO A 334 -33.15 -43.44 5.61
CA PRO A 334 -34.52 -43.78 6.00
C PRO A 334 -34.97 -43.01 7.25
#